data_AF-A0A845YSA0-F1
#
_entry.id   AF-A0A845YSA0-F1
#
_cell.length_a   1.000
_cell.length_b   1.000
_cell.length_c   1.000
_cell.angle_alpha   90.00
_cell.angle_beta   90.00
_cell.angle_gamma   90.00
#
_symmetry.space_group_name_H-M   'P 1'
#
loop_
_entity.id
_entity.type
_entity.pdbx_description
1 polymer ?
#
loop_
_entity_poly.entity_id
_entity_poly.type
_entity_poly.pdbx_seq_one_letter_code
_entity_poly.pdbx_strand_id
1 'polypeptide(L)'
;MNSQYISMLVGFLLASYSIVANDAMQTLGTFLSSNSQRPWWILWLFICSVLLVVFFYGWITNDGDVAYGRLAEFPFPENFSWIYIVPPFVLLFLTNWGIPVSTTFLILTVFAPSNLTSMLTKSLFGYGLAFVTAIVIYKFITKALEEKFLSTADQEPPIQWV
;
A
#
# COMPACT_ATOMS: atom_id res chain seq x y z
N MET A 1 19.40 6.57 29.24
CA MET A 1 18.15 6.20 28.57
C MET A 1 17.90 4.72 28.79
N ASN A 2 16.73 4.36 29.32
CA ASN A 2 16.36 2.97 29.62
C ASN A 2 16.44 2.13 28.32
N SER A 3 17.04 0.92 28.37
CA SER A 3 17.23 0.01 27.22
C SER A 3 15.96 -0.22 26.39
N GLN A 4 14.80 -0.11 27.04
CA GLN A 4 13.47 -0.15 26.43
C GLN A 4 13.20 0.97 25.41
N TYR A 5 13.61 2.22 25.67
CA TYR A 5 13.40 3.34 24.74
C TYR A 5 14.23 3.18 23.46
N ILE A 6 15.46 2.65 23.59
CA ILE A 6 16.31 2.35 22.44
C ILE A 6 15.65 1.26 21.59
N SER A 7 15.13 0.21 22.23
CA SER A 7 14.44 -0.89 21.54
C SER A 7 13.15 -0.43 20.85
N MET A 8 12.38 0.46 21.49
CA MET A 8 11.20 1.08 20.87
C MET A 8 11.56 1.95 19.67
N LEU A 9 12.61 2.78 19.78
CA LEU A 9 13.05 3.64 18.67
C LEU A 9 13.55 2.80 17.49
N VAL A 10 14.36 1.77 17.76
CA VAL A 10 14.84 0.84 16.72
C VAL A 10 13.67 0.10 16.09
N GLY A 11 12.74 -0.42 16.90
CA GLY A 11 11.54 -1.09 16.40
C GLY A 11 10.68 -0.16 15.53
N PHE A 12 10.50 1.10 15.93
CA PHE A 12 9.76 2.11 15.18
C PHE A 12 10.43 2.46 13.84
N LEU A 13 11.75 2.70 13.84
CA LEU A 13 12.49 3.00 12.61
C LEU A 13 12.46 1.81 11.65
N LEU A 14 12.62 0.59 12.17
CA LEU A 14 12.59 -0.63 11.36
C LEU A 14 11.18 -0.90 10.80
N ALA A 15 10.14 -0.73 11.62
CA ALA A 15 8.75 -0.88 11.20
C ALA A 15 8.38 0.15 10.14
N SER A 16 8.65 1.43 10.38
CA SER A 16 8.32 2.49 9.43
C SER A 16 9.02 2.29 8.09
N TYR A 17 10.32 1.95 8.09
CA TYR A 17 11.05 1.68 6.86
C TYR A 17 10.54 0.43 6.13
N SER A 18 10.39 -0.70 6.82
CA SER A 18 10.01 -1.97 6.20
C SER A 18 8.58 -1.95 5.61
N ILE A 19 7.63 -1.32 6.30
CA ILE A 19 6.24 -1.18 5.82
C ILE A 19 6.20 -0.27 4.60
N VAL A 20 6.83 0.90 4.67
CA VAL A 20 6.86 1.85 3.55
C VAL A 20 7.55 1.23 2.34
N ALA A 21 8.66 0.51 2.53
CA ALA A 21 9.37 -0.13 1.42
C ALA A 21 8.52 -1.22 0.74
N ASN A 22 7.82 -2.07 1.51
CA ASN A 22 6.93 -3.09 0.95
C ASN A 22 5.75 -2.46 0.18
N ASP A 23 5.04 -1.54 0.83
CA ASP A 23 3.80 -1.00 0.29
C ASP A 23 4.06 -0.04 -0.89
N ALA A 24 5.15 0.74 -0.85
CA ALA A 24 5.53 1.63 -1.94
C ALA A 24 5.87 0.84 -3.22
N MET A 25 6.60 -0.28 -3.12
CA MET A 25 6.86 -1.11 -4.29
C MET A 25 5.58 -1.74 -4.87
N GLN A 26 4.67 -2.21 -4.01
CA GLN A 26 3.43 -2.84 -4.45
C GLN A 26 2.43 -1.86 -5.08
N THR A 27 2.36 -0.62 -4.59
CA THR A 27 1.38 0.38 -5.03
C THR A 27 1.91 1.29 -6.13
N LEU A 28 3.18 1.70 -6.05
CA LEU A 28 3.79 2.66 -6.98
C LEU A 28 4.63 1.96 -8.06
N GLY A 29 4.93 0.67 -7.91
CA GLY A 29 5.82 -0.05 -8.81
C GLY A 29 5.37 -0.03 -10.28
N THR A 30 4.09 -0.24 -10.54
CA THR A 30 3.52 -0.18 -11.90
C THR A 30 3.56 1.24 -12.46
N PHE A 31 3.30 2.26 -11.65
CA PHE A 31 3.38 3.66 -12.03
C PHE A 31 4.81 4.08 -12.38
N LEU A 32 5.79 3.73 -11.53
CA LEU A 32 7.21 3.98 -11.73
C LEU A 32 7.74 3.25 -12.97
N SER A 33 7.36 1.99 -13.17
CA SER A 33 7.76 1.21 -14.34
C SER A 33 7.19 1.77 -15.64
N SER A 34 5.88 2.10 -15.65
CA SER A 34 5.19 2.64 -16.84
C SER A 34 5.67 4.05 -17.22
N ASN A 35 6.18 4.82 -16.24
CA ASN A 35 6.68 6.18 -16.46
C ASN A 35 8.21 6.30 -16.32
N SER A 36 8.93 5.19 -16.40
CA SER A 36 10.40 5.11 -16.22
C SER A 36 11.21 6.01 -17.18
N GLN A 37 10.62 6.42 -18.30
CA GLN A 37 11.22 7.37 -19.26
C GLN A 37 11.26 8.82 -18.75
N ARG A 38 10.48 9.14 -17.71
CA ARG A 38 10.44 10.48 -17.11
C ARG A 38 11.55 10.61 -16.06
N PRO A 39 12.12 11.81 -15.89
CA PRO A 39 13.15 12.00 -14.89
C PRO A 39 12.59 11.75 -13.48
N TRP A 40 13.36 11.05 -12.65
CA TRP A 40 12.93 10.52 -11.35
C TRP A 40 12.35 11.57 -10.40
N TRP A 41 12.83 12.81 -10.45
CA TRP A 41 12.36 13.90 -9.60
C TRP A 41 10.91 14.31 -9.89
N ILE A 42 10.43 14.16 -11.14
CA ILE A 42 9.03 14.43 -11.49
C ILE A 42 8.12 13.36 -10.87
N LEU A 43 8.53 12.10 -10.99
CA LEU A 43 7.79 10.97 -10.40
C LEU A 43 7.73 11.12 -8.88
N TRP A 44 8.86 11.50 -8.26
CA TRP A 44 8.93 11.76 -6.83
C TRP A 44 8.05 12.93 -6.38
N LEU A 45 8.08 14.07 -7.09
CA LEU A 45 7.22 15.21 -6.79
C LEU A 45 5.73 14.86 -6.88
N PHE A 46 5.35 14.04 -7.86
CA PHE A 46 3.98 13.57 -8.00
C PHE A 46 3.56 12.68 -6.81
N ILE A 47 4.40 11.74 -6.40
CA ILE A 47 4.12 10.87 -5.24
C ILE A 47 4.02 11.71 -3.96
N CYS A 48 4.95 12.64 -3.74
CA CYS A 48 4.95 13.51 -2.58
C CYS A 48 3.76 14.47 -2.55
N SER A 49 3.32 14.99 -3.70
CA SER A 49 2.16 15.88 -3.75
C SER A 49 0.87 15.13 -3.36
N VAL A 50 0.69 13.90 -3.85
CA VAL A 50 -0.44 13.05 -3.44
C VAL A 50 -0.39 12.76 -1.94
N LEU A 51 0.77 12.40 -1.41
CA LEU A 51 0.95 12.16 0.03
C LEU A 51 0.58 13.39 0.87
N LEU A 52 1.06 14.57 0.48
CA LEU A 52 0.73 15.83 1.16
C LEU A 52 -0.77 16.10 1.13
N VAL A 53 -1.42 15.95 -0.03
CA VAL A 53 -2.88 16.15 -0.15
C VAL A 53 -3.64 15.22 0.79
N VAL A 54 -3.26 13.94 0.87
CA VAL A 54 -3.89 12.96 1.77
C VAL A 54 -3.67 13.33 3.24
N PHE A 55 -2.48 13.80 3.59
CA PHE A 55 -2.18 14.22 4.96
C PHE A 55 -2.93 15.49 5.36
N PHE A 56 -2.97 16.51 4.50
CA PHE A 56 -3.73 17.73 4.74
C PHE A 56 -5.23 17.44 4.82
N TYR A 57 -5.75 16.59 3.95
CA TYR A 57 -7.15 16.18 3.99
C TYR A 57 -7.46 15.45 5.31
N GLY A 58 -6.63 14.49 5.72
CA GLY A 58 -6.79 13.78 7.00
C GLY A 58 -6.75 14.73 8.19
N TRP A 59 -5.79 15.65 8.21
CA TRP A 59 -5.64 16.67 9.26
C TRP A 59 -6.88 17.56 9.39
N ILE A 60 -7.42 18.07 8.26
CA ILE A 60 -8.57 18.97 8.27
C ILE A 60 -9.86 18.24 8.67
N THR A 61 -10.02 16.98 8.25
CA THR A 61 -11.27 16.23 8.44
C THR A 61 -11.36 15.47 9.77
N ASN A 62 -10.24 15.18 10.42
CA ASN A 62 -10.20 14.40 11.66
C ASN A 62 -9.62 15.21 12.84
N ASP A 63 -9.93 16.51 12.92
CA ASP A 63 -9.54 17.40 14.03
C ASP A 63 -8.02 17.38 14.36
N GLY A 64 -7.18 17.29 13.33
CA GLY A 64 -5.72 17.21 13.46
C GLY A 64 -5.15 15.79 13.50
N ASP A 65 -5.94 14.74 13.28
CA ASP A 65 -5.44 13.36 13.20
C ASP A 65 -5.20 12.88 11.75
N VAL A 66 -3.93 12.74 11.38
CA VAL A 66 -3.52 12.19 10.07
C VAL A 66 -3.79 10.68 9.97
N ALA A 67 -3.95 9.98 11.09
CA ALA A 67 -4.23 8.55 11.14
C ALA A 67 -5.73 8.21 11.02
N TYR A 68 -6.61 9.20 10.81
CA TYR A 68 -8.06 9.01 10.67
C TYR A 68 -8.68 8.26 11.87
N GLY A 69 -8.23 8.52 13.09
CA GLY A 69 -8.69 7.86 14.31
C GLY A 69 -8.19 6.42 14.50
N ARG A 70 -7.51 5.83 13.51
CA ARG A 70 -7.10 4.42 13.55
C ARG A 70 -6.05 4.14 14.63
N LEU A 71 -5.24 5.13 15.00
CA LEU A 71 -4.22 4.95 16.03
C LEU A 71 -4.86 4.70 17.41
N ALA A 72 -6.04 5.26 17.67
CA ALA A 72 -6.75 5.11 18.94
C ALA A 72 -7.36 3.70 19.13
N GLU A 73 -7.49 2.92 18.07
CA GLU A 73 -8.03 1.55 18.13
C GLU A 73 -7.01 0.52 18.66
N PHE A 74 -5.73 0.88 18.73
CA PHE A 74 -4.66 -0.01 19.17
C PHE A 74 -4.20 0.32 20.59
N PRO A 75 -4.29 -0.63 21.55
CA PRO A 75 -3.80 -0.39 22.90
C PRO A 75 -2.29 -0.19 22.91
N PHE A 76 -1.80 0.79 23.67
CA PHE A 76 -0.36 0.95 23.88
C PHE A 76 0.20 -0.28 24.60
N PRO A 77 1.25 -0.94 24.07
CA PRO A 77 1.84 -2.08 24.73
C PRO A 77 2.54 -1.65 26.02
N GLU A 78 2.07 -2.13 27.17
CA GLU A 78 2.63 -1.81 28.49
C GLU A 78 4.10 -2.23 28.62
N ASN A 79 4.50 -3.31 27.93
CA ASN A 79 5.87 -3.79 27.88
C ASN A 79 6.28 -4.07 26.43
N PHE A 80 7.23 -3.28 25.92
CA PHE A 80 7.81 -3.51 24.60
C PHE A 80 8.86 -4.61 24.69
N SER A 81 8.49 -5.83 24.34
CA SER A 81 9.38 -6.98 24.22
C SER A 81 10.08 -6.99 22.84
N TRP A 82 11.25 -7.63 22.77
CA TRP A 82 12.01 -7.83 21.53
C TRP A 82 11.20 -8.50 20.42
N ILE A 83 10.14 -9.24 20.77
CA ILE A 83 9.24 -9.90 19.82
C ILE A 83 8.60 -8.93 18.82
N TYR A 84 8.40 -7.66 19.18
CA TYR A 84 7.83 -6.64 18.29
C TYR A 84 8.78 -6.16 17.19
N ILE A 85 10.08 -6.45 17.31
CA ILE A 85 11.09 -6.14 16.29
C ILE A 85 11.12 -7.22 15.20
N VAL A 86 10.69 -8.44 15.53
CA VAL A 86 10.73 -9.59 14.61
C VAL A 86 9.90 -9.37 13.34
N PRO A 87 8.63 -8.89 13.40
CA PRO A 87 7.83 -8.70 12.19
C PRO A 87 8.44 -7.67 11.21
N PRO A 88 8.84 -6.46 11.65
CA PRO A 88 9.56 -5.53 10.78
C PRO A 88 10.85 -6.09 10.18
N PHE A 89 11.61 -6.87 10.96
CA PHE A 89 12.85 -7.48 10.50
C PHE A 89 12.62 -8.53 9.41
N VAL A 90 11.67 -9.43 9.63
CA VAL A 90 11.25 -10.45 8.65
C VAL A 90 10.70 -9.78 7.40
N LEU A 91 9.87 -8.75 7.57
CA LEU A 91 9.32 -7.99 6.46
C LEU A 91 10.43 -7.36 5.61
N LEU A 92 11.40 -6.70 6.23
CA LEU A 92 12.53 -6.11 5.53
C LEU A 92 13.28 -7.14 4.68
N PHE A 93 13.50 -8.33 5.23
CA PHE A 93 14.19 -9.41 4.53
C PHE A 93 13.38 -9.96 3.35
N LEU A 94 12.07 -10.19 3.55
CA LEU A 94 11.16 -10.64 2.48
C LEU A 94 11.01 -9.60 1.36
N THR A 95 10.93 -8.31 1.72
CA THR A 95 10.86 -7.19 0.78
C THR A 95 12.12 -7.12 -0.08
N ASN A 96 13.31 -7.35 0.50
CA ASN A 96 14.57 -7.41 -0.27
C ASN A 96 14.62 -8.57 -1.27
N TRP A 97 13.90 -9.67 -1.02
CA TRP A 97 13.71 -10.76 -1.98
C TRP A 97 12.59 -10.51 -2.99
N GLY A 98 11.90 -9.38 -2.91
CA GLY A 98 10.80 -9.05 -3.82
C GLY A 98 9.55 -9.89 -3.59
N ILE A 99 9.41 -10.55 -2.44
CA ILE A 99 8.21 -11.30 -2.10
C ILE A 99 7.18 -10.31 -1.56
N PRO A 100 6.01 -10.15 -2.19
CA PRO A 100 4.98 -9.26 -1.67
C PRO A 100 4.36 -9.86 -0.41
N VAL A 101 4.37 -9.11 0.68
CA VAL A 101 3.82 -9.53 1.98
C VAL A 101 2.65 -8.63 2.37
N SER A 102 1.65 -9.21 3.04
CA SER A 102 0.59 -8.44 3.72
C SER A 102 1.12 -7.91 5.06
N THR A 103 1.55 -6.65 5.05
CA THR A 103 2.12 -5.95 6.22
C THR A 103 1.14 -5.89 7.38
N THR A 104 -0.13 -5.62 7.08
CA THR A 104 -1.23 -5.62 8.06
C THR A 104 -1.35 -6.95 8.77
N PHE A 105 -1.35 -8.07 8.03
CA PHE A 105 -1.47 -9.40 8.62
C PHE A 105 -0.26 -9.72 9.51
N LEU A 106 0.96 -9.51 8.99
CA LEU A 106 2.20 -9.84 9.70
C LEU A 106 2.36 -9.04 11.00
N ILE A 107 2.07 -7.75 10.97
CA ILE A 107 2.24 -6.87 12.14
C ILE A 107 1.10 -7.10 13.13
N LEU A 108 -0.15 -7.10 12.70
CA LEU A 108 -1.28 -7.19 13.64
C LEU A 108 -1.42 -8.56 14.29
N THR A 109 -0.91 -9.62 13.67
CA THR A 109 -0.80 -10.94 14.34
C THR A 109 0.03 -10.85 15.62
N VAL A 110 1.05 -9.99 15.67
CA VAL A 110 1.94 -9.83 16.84
C VAL A 110 1.45 -8.74 17.79
N PHE A 111 0.85 -7.66 17.29
CA PHE A 111 0.39 -6.53 18.10
C PHE A 111 -1.03 -6.67 18.64
N ALA A 112 -1.93 -7.37 17.93
CA ALA A 112 -3.34 -7.50 18.32
C ALA A 112 -3.92 -8.87 17.87
N PRO A 113 -3.50 -9.99 18.50
CA PRO A 113 -3.91 -11.34 18.09
C PRO A 113 -5.43 -11.57 18.11
N SER A 114 -6.15 -10.88 19.01
CA SER A 114 -7.61 -10.95 19.14
C SER A 114 -8.36 -10.43 17.91
N ASN A 115 -7.77 -9.50 17.16
CA ASN A 115 -8.38 -8.92 15.96
C ASN A 115 -8.09 -9.74 14.69
N LEU A 116 -7.26 -10.77 14.79
CA LEU A 116 -6.74 -11.53 13.65
C LEU A 116 -7.85 -12.15 12.79
N THR A 117 -8.84 -12.82 13.40
CA THR A 117 -9.91 -13.51 12.67
C THR A 117 -10.77 -12.53 11.87
N SER A 118 -11.14 -11.40 12.47
CA SER A 118 -11.96 -10.37 11.80
C SER A 118 -11.21 -9.75 10.62
N MET A 119 -9.93 -9.45 10.80
CA MET A 119 -9.10 -8.86 9.75
C MET A 119 -8.81 -9.84 8.62
N LEU A 120 -8.43 -11.08 8.94
CA LEU A 120 -8.18 -12.11 7.93
C LEU A 120 -9.44 -12.38 7.10
N THR A 121 -10.61 -12.42 7.74
CA THR A 121 -11.89 -12.58 7.03
C THR A 121 -12.14 -11.40 6.09
N LYS A 122 -12.04 -10.15 6.58
CA LYS A 122 -12.24 -8.94 5.75
C LYS A 122 -11.25 -8.87 4.59
N SER A 123 -9.98 -9.19 4.81
CA SER A 123 -8.95 -9.20 3.78
C SER A 123 -9.22 -10.28 2.72
N LEU A 124 -9.54 -11.52 3.11
CA LEU A 124 -9.85 -12.59 2.17
C LEU A 124 -11.08 -12.27 1.30
N PHE A 125 -12.16 -11.77 1.91
CA PHE A 125 -13.32 -11.30 1.15
C PHE A 125 -12.98 -10.16 0.20
N GLY A 126 -12.16 -9.20 0.65
CA GLY A 126 -11.67 -8.11 -0.18
C GLY A 126 -10.88 -8.58 -1.39
N TYR A 127 -9.94 -9.51 -1.22
CA TYR A 127 -9.19 -10.10 -2.33
C TYR A 127 -10.08 -10.87 -3.30
N GLY A 128 -11.02 -11.69 -2.77
CA GLY A 128 -11.99 -12.41 -3.60
C GLY A 128 -12.85 -11.47 -4.43
N LEU A 129 -13.38 -10.41 -3.81
CA LEU A 129 -14.18 -9.40 -4.48
C LEU A 129 -13.37 -8.65 -5.56
N ALA A 130 -12.14 -8.24 -5.24
CA ALA A 130 -11.26 -7.56 -6.19
C ALA A 130 -10.95 -8.44 -7.41
N PHE A 131 -10.70 -9.74 -7.19
CA PHE A 131 -10.45 -10.71 -8.26
C PHE A 131 -11.65 -10.84 -9.21
N VAL A 132 -12.85 -11.05 -8.67
CA VAL A 132 -14.08 -11.14 -9.47
C VAL A 132 -14.35 -9.84 -10.22
N THR A 133 -14.22 -8.70 -9.54
CA THR A 133 -14.44 -7.38 -10.13
C THR A 133 -13.45 -7.11 -11.27
N ALA A 134 -12.17 -7.47 -11.10
CA ALA A 134 -11.15 -7.32 -12.13
C ALA A 134 -11.50 -8.15 -13.39
N ILE A 135 -11.97 -9.39 -13.23
CA ILE A 135 -12.41 -10.23 -14.37
C ILE A 135 -13.58 -9.57 -15.11
N VAL A 136 -14.57 -9.07 -14.37
CA VAL A 136 -15.74 -8.42 -14.95
C VAL A 136 -15.33 -7.17 -15.74
N ILE A 137 -14.57 -6.26 -15.10
CA ILE A 137 -14.09 -5.03 -15.74
C ILE A 137 -13.24 -5.36 -16.97
N TYR A 138 -12.29 -6.30 -16.85
CA TYR A 138 -11.45 -6.72 -17.97
C TYR A 138 -12.30 -7.19 -19.16
N LYS A 139 -13.31 -8.03 -18.92
CA LYS A 139 -14.17 -8.54 -19.99
C LYS A 139 -14.96 -7.43 -20.69
N PHE A 140 -15.45 -6.44 -19.93
CA PHE A 140 -16.15 -5.28 -20.51
C PHE A 140 -15.21 -4.35 -21.29
N ILE A 141 -14.04 -4.03 -20.74
CA ILE A 141 -13.05 -3.17 -21.39
C ILE A 141 -12.55 -3.81 -22.68
N THR A 142 -12.18 -5.10 -22.65
CA THR A 142 -11.70 -5.82 -23.83
C THR A 142 -12.77 -5.87 -24.91
N LYS A 143 -14.03 -6.18 -24.56
CA LYS A 143 -15.12 -6.18 -25.53
C LYS A 143 -15.34 -4.80 -26.17
N ALA A 144 -15.36 -3.74 -25.36
CA ALA A 144 -15.53 -2.38 -25.87
C ALA A 144 -14.35 -1.91 -26.73
N LEU A 145 -13.12 -2.29 -26.36
CA LEU A 145 -11.93 -2.02 -27.17
C LEU A 145 -11.96 -2.79 -28.48
N GLU A 146 -12.24 -4.09 -28.46
CA GLU A 146 -12.32 -4.93 -29.66
C GLU A 146 -13.40 -4.42 -30.62
N GLU A 147 -14.60 -4.10 -30.13
CA GLU A 147 -15.67 -3.49 -30.94
C GLU A 147 -15.23 -2.17 -31.58
N LYS A 148 -14.54 -1.32 -30.81
CA LYS A 148 -14.00 -0.05 -31.32
C LYS A 148 -12.92 -0.29 -32.38
N PHE A 149 -11.97 -1.17 -32.12
CA PHE A 149 -10.90 -1.53 -33.07
C PHE A 149 -11.45 -2.11 -34.37
N LEU A 150 -12.42 -3.03 -34.29
CA LEU A 150 -13.06 -3.62 -35.47
C LEU A 150 -13.87 -2.58 -36.26
N SER A 151 -14.56 -1.66 -35.58
CA SER A 151 -15.33 -0.60 -36.25
C SER A 151 -14.47 0.48 -36.92
N THR A 152 -13.24 0.66 -36.44
CA THR A 152 -12.26 1.65 -36.96
C THR A 152 -11.21 0.99 -37.87
N ALA A 153 -11.30 -0.32 -38.13
CA ALA A 153 -10.30 -1.07 -38.90
C ALA A 153 -10.09 -0.54 -40.32
N ASP A 154 -11.15 -0.03 -40.95
CA ASP A 154 -11.12 0.51 -42.32
C ASP A 154 -10.91 2.05 -42.38
N GLN A 155 -10.68 2.70 -41.24
CA GLN A 155 -10.47 4.15 -41.17
C GLN A 155 -8.98 4.48 -41.13
N GLU A 156 -8.54 5.46 -41.92
CA GLU A 156 -7.15 5.92 -41.86
C GLU A 156 -6.84 6.46 -40.45
N PRO A 157 -5.66 6.12 -39.89
CA PRO A 157 -5.32 6.57 -38.55
C PRO A 157 -5.30 8.09 -38.51
N PRO A 158 -5.96 8.72 -37.52
CA PRO A 158 -5.94 10.17 -37.40
C PRO A 158 -4.50 10.64 -37.20
N ILE A 159 -4.12 11.69 -37.95
CA ILE A 159 -2.77 12.30 -37.89
C ILE A 159 -2.45 12.84 -36.48
N GLN A 160 -3.46 13.01 -35.64
CA GLN A 160 -3.34 13.51 -34.28
C GLN A 160 -3.61 12.37 -33.29
N TRP A 161 -2.58 12.01 -32.53
CA TRP A 161 -2.69 11.18 -31.33
C TRP A 161 -3.40 11.98 -30.25
N VAL A 162 -4.59 11.53 -29.83
CA VAL A 162 -5.20 11.92 -28.55
C VAL A 162 -4.99 10.79 -27.56
#